data_AF-A0A0V1FXM2-F1
#
_entry.id   AF-A0A0V1FXM2-F1
#
_cell.length_a   1.000
_cell.length_b   1.000
_cell.length_c   1.000
_cell.angle_alpha   90.00
_cell.angle_beta   90.00
_cell.angle_gamma   90.00
#
_symmetry.space_group_name_H-M   'P 1'
#
loop_
_entity.id
_entity.type
_entity.pdbx_description
1 polymer ?
#
loop_
_entity_poly.entity_id
_entity_poly.type
_entity_poly.pdbx_seq_one_letter_code
_entity_poly.pdbx_strand_id
1 'polypeptide(L)' 'MEKLFLEKFSEVCGSHGITGCLCADQQGLCVAANGDLTNKNTAEITRLYHLACTLDPNSGDKPKVLLEHGSE' A
#
# COMPACT_ATOMS: atom_id res chain seq x y z
N MET A 1 -8.63 -5.54 18.10
CA MET A 1 -7.61 -5.70 17.05
C MET A 1 -7.77 -4.62 15.98
N GLU A 2 -8.98 -4.44 15.43
CA GLU A 2 -9.29 -3.39 14.44
C GLU A 2 -9.06 -1.96 14.94
N LYS A 3 -9.43 -1.64 16.19
CA LYS A 3 -9.22 -0.29 16.77
C LYS A 3 -7.75 0.16 16.75
N LEU A 4 -6.84 -0.70 17.21
CA LEU A 4 -5.40 -0.39 17.22
C LEU A 4 -4.86 -0.20 15.80
N PHE A 5 -5.32 -1.03 14.85
CA PHE A 5 -4.97 -0.89 13.44
C PHE A 5 -5.44 0.46 12.89
N LEU A 6 -6.70 0.84 13.11
CA LEU A 6 -7.24 2.11 12.63
C LEU A 6 -6.56 3.33 13.27
N GLU A 7 -6.21 3.26 14.55
CA GLU A 7 -5.43 4.29 15.23
C GLU A 7 -4.05 4.47 14.58
N LYS A 8 -3.34 3.38 14.31
CA LYS A 8 -2.02 3.42 13.66
C LYS A 8 -2.09 3.81 12.20
N PHE A 9 -3.10 3.35 11.48
CA PHE A 9 -3.33 3.77 10.10
C PHE A 9 -3.57 5.28 10.03
N SER A 10 -4.41 5.82 10.91
CA SER A 10 -4.67 7.27 11.01
C SER A 10 -3.42 8.08 11.34
N GLU A 11 -2.56 7.59 12.23
CA GLU A 11 -1.26 8.20 12.55
C GLU A 11 -0.36 8.32 11.31
N VAL A 12 -0.30 7.26 10.48
CA VAL A 12 0.46 7.29 9.22
C VAL A 12 -0.15 8.26 8.21
N CYS A 13 -1.48 8.25 8.04
CA CYS A 13 -2.19 9.18 7.17
C CYS A 13 -1.94 10.65 7.55
N GLY A 14 -1.80 10.95 8.84
CA GLY A 14 -1.54 12.30 9.35
C GLY A 14 -0.07 12.73 9.28
N SER A 15 0.84 11.89 8.79
CA SER A 15 2.26 12.21 8.72
C SER A 15 2.56 13.24 7.63
N HIS A 16 3.52 14.13 7.89
CA HIS A 16 3.89 15.18 6.94
C HIS A 16 4.38 14.59 5.61
N GLY A 17 3.87 15.11 4.48
CA GLY A 17 4.22 14.64 3.14
C GLY A 17 3.43 13.41 2.66
N ILE A 18 2.53 12.85 3.48
CA ILE A 18 1.63 11.77 3.08
C ILE A 18 0.28 12.37 2.66
N THR A 19 -0.11 12.21 1.40
CA THR A 19 -1.40 12.68 0.87
C THR A 19 -2.45 11.57 0.75
N GLY A 20 -2.04 10.31 0.84
CA GLY A 20 -2.93 9.17 0.84
C GLY A 20 -2.26 7.90 1.34
N CYS A 21 -3.06 6.99 1.90
CA CYS A 21 -2.63 5.69 2.41
C CYS A 21 -3.66 4.63 2.06
N LEU A 22 -3.18 3.41 1.81
CA LEU A 22 -4.04 2.26 1.55
C LEU A 22 -3.42 1.00 2.14
N CYS A 23 -4.25 0.20 2.80
CA CYS A 23 -3.90 -1.12 3.30
C CYS A 23 -4.79 -2.16 2.63
N ALA A 24 -4.16 -3.16 2.02
CA ALA A 24 -4.80 -4.29 1.37
C ALA A 24 -4.32 -5.60 1.98
N ASP A 25 -5.16 -6.63 1.94
CA ASP A 25 -4.70 -7.99 2.20
C ASP A 25 -4.01 -8.60 0.96
N GLN A 26 -3.56 -9.85 1.10
CA GLN A 26 -2.88 -10.56 0.02
C GLN A 26 -3.78 -10.88 -1.19
N GLN A 27 -5.10 -10.86 -1.02
CA GLN A 27 -6.08 -11.15 -2.07
C GLN A 27 -6.56 -9.88 -2.79
N GLY A 28 -6.11 -8.70 -2.34
CA GLY A 28 -6.52 -7.41 -2.91
C GLY A 28 -7.84 -6.90 -2.33
N LEU A 29 -8.25 -7.38 -1.15
CA LEU A 29 -9.34 -6.77 -0.40
C LEU A 29 -8.82 -5.51 0.32
N CYS A 30 -9.55 -4.41 0.15
CA CYS A 30 -9.24 -3.15 0.83
C CYS A 30 -9.60 -3.26 2.31
N VAL A 31 -8.59 -3.11 3.18
CA VAL A 31 -8.77 -3.07 4.65
C VAL A 31 -9.00 -1.64 5.12
N ALA A 32 -8.23 -0.69 4.60
CA ALA A 32 -8.40 0.75 4.88
C ALA A 32 -7.84 1.60 3.73
N ALA A 33 -8.43 2.76 3.51
CA ALA A 33 -7.95 3.74 2.54
C ALA A 33 -8.26 5.18 3.02
N ASN A 34 -7.39 6.12 2.72
CA ASN A 34 -7.55 7.54 3.07
C ASN A 34 -6.81 8.44 2.05
N GLY A 35 -7.32 9.66 1.87
CA GLY A 35 -6.71 10.68 1.02
C GLY A 35 -6.78 10.35 -0.46
N ASP A 36 -5.68 10.56 -1.17
CA ASP A 36 -5.59 10.36 -2.63
C ASP A 36 -5.71 8.88 -3.06
N LEU A 37 -5.57 7.95 -2.11
CA LEU A 37 -5.76 6.53 -2.35
C LEU A 37 -7.14 6.08 -1.86
N THR A 38 -7.86 5.40 -2.74
CA THR A 38 -9.20 4.87 -2.48
C THR A 38 -9.21 3.35 -2.67
N ASN A 39 -10.29 2.70 -2.24
CA ASN A 39 -10.48 1.26 -2.45
C ASN A 39 -10.38 0.82 -3.94
N LYS A 40 -10.58 1.74 -4.90
CA LYS A 40 -10.41 1.47 -6.34
C LYS A 40 -8.96 1.19 -6.73
N ASN A 41 -7.99 1.69 -5.96
CA ASN A 41 -6.57 1.51 -6.24
C ASN A 41 -6.04 0.15 -5.76
N THR A 42 -6.75 -0.53 -4.85
CA THR A 42 -6.32 -1.76 -4.17
C THR A 42 -5.88 -2.85 -5.13
N ALA A 43 -6.65 -3.12 -6.18
CA ALA A 43 -6.39 -4.21 -7.11
C ALA A 43 -5.05 -4.05 -7.83
N GLU A 44 -4.77 -2.84 -8.34
CA GLU A 44 -3.52 -2.57 -9.06
C GLU A 44 -2.32 -2.53 -8.12
N ILE A 45 -2.45 -1.95 -6.92
CA ILE A 45 -1.37 -1.94 -5.91
C ILE A 45 -0.97 -3.37 -5.51
N THR A 46 -1.95 -4.22 -5.18
CA THR A 46 -1.68 -5.61 -4.82
C THR A 46 -1.09 -6.40 -6.00
N ARG A 47 -1.57 -6.14 -7.22
CA ARG A 47 -1.02 -6.77 -8.43
C ARG A 47 0.44 -6.39 -8.67
N LEU A 48 0.81 -5.11 -8.49
CA LEU A 48 2.19 -4.65 -8.62
C LEU A 48 3.12 -5.33 -7.61
N TYR A 49 2.69 -5.44 -6.35
CA TYR A 49 3.43 -6.16 -5.32
C TYR A 49 3.65 -7.64 -5.70
N HIS A 50 2.60 -8.34 -6.12
CA HIS A 50 2.71 -9.75 -6.53
C HIS A 50 3.61 -9.93 -7.74
N LEU A 51 3.52 -9.04 -8.73
CA LEU A 51 4.42 -9.06 -9.88
C LEU A 51 5.88 -8.87 -9.44
N ALA A 52 6.15 -7.94 -8.54
CA ALA A 52 7.48 -7.73 -7.98
C ALA A 52 8.01 -8.97 -7.24
N CYS A 53 7.13 -9.71 -6.55
CA CYS A 53 7.52 -10.96 -5.88
C CYS A 53 8.00 -12.04 -6.88
N THR A 54 7.58 -11.97 -8.15
CA THR A 54 8.01 -12.94 -9.17
C THR A 54 9.42 -12.66 -9.72
N LEU A 55 9.98 -11.48 -9.48
CA LEU A 55 11.30 -11.10 -10.01
C LEU A 55 12.46 -11.82 -9.33
N ASP A 56 12.35 -12.04 -8.02
CA ASP A 56 13.30 -12.85 -7.26
C ASP A 56 12.55 -13.69 -6.22
N PRO A 57 12.07 -14.88 -6.61
CA PRO A 57 11.26 -15.73 -5.73
C PRO A 57 12.06 -16.34 -4.56
N ASN A 58 13.39 -16.22 -4.54
CA ASN A 58 14.25 -16.87 -3.55
C ASN A 58 14.93 -15.88 -2.59
N SER A 59 14.71 -14.57 -2.74
CA SER A 59 15.40 -13.54 -1.95
C SER A 59 15.12 -13.63 -0.44
N GLY A 60 14.01 -14.29 -0.04
CA GLY A 60 13.51 -14.30 1.34
C GLY A 60 12.92 -12.95 1.79
N ASP A 61 13.24 -11.87 1.10
CA ASP A 61 12.79 -10.51 1.36
C ASP A 61 11.55 -10.15 0.52
N LYS A 62 10.63 -9.39 1.13
CA LYS A 62 9.46 -8.87 0.41
C LYS A 62 9.86 -7.64 -0.40
N PRO A 63 9.50 -7.55 -1.69
CA PRO A 63 9.87 -6.42 -2.52
C PRO A 63 9.18 -5.14 -2.05
N LYS A 64 9.87 -4.00 -2.23
CA LYS A 64 9.30 -2.66 -2.11
C LYS A 64 9.18 -2.08 -3.51
N VAL A 65 7.98 -1.66 -3.89
CA VAL A 65 7.71 -1.06 -5.20
C VAL A 65 7.56 0.44 -5.01
N LEU A 66 8.37 1.22 -5.74
CA LEU A 66 8.33 2.67 -5.77
C LEU A 66 7.90 3.12 -7.17
N LEU A 67 6.83 3.92 -7.24
CA LEU A 67 6.38 4.55 -8.47
C LEU A 67 6.65 6.05 -8.35
N GLU A 68 7.54 6.56 -9.19
CA GLU A 68 7.84 7.99 -9.28
C GLU A 68 7.32 8.50 -10.62
N HIS A 69 6.64 9.64 -10.59
CA HIS A 69 6.37 10.39 -11.81
C HIS A 69 7.38 11.53 -11.89
N GLY A 70 7.84 11.86 -13.09
CA GLY A 70 8.65 13.05 -13.31
C GLY A 70 7.89 14.28 -12.84
N SER A 71 8.52 15.11 -12.02
CA SER A 71 8.13 16.50 -11.83
C SER A 71 8.71 17.28 -13.00
N GLU A 72 7.88 17.74 -13.93
CA GLU A 72 8.24 18.86 -14.80
C GLU A 72 8.37 20.16 -13.99
#